data_AF-A0A1G2ZVA0-F1
#
_entry.id   AF-A0A1G2ZVA0-F1
#
_cell.length_a   1.000
_cell.length_b   1.000
_cell.length_c   1.000
_cell.angle_alpha   90.00
_cell.angle_beta   90.00
_cell.angle_gamma   90.00
#
_symmetry.space_group_name_H-M   'P 1'
#
loop_
_entity.id
_entity.type
_entity.pdbx_description
1 polymer ?
#
loop_
_entity_poly.entity_id
_entity_poly.type
_entity_poly.pdbx_seq_one_letter_code
_entity_poly.pdbx_strand_id
1 'polypeptide(L)'
;MGLCDAGGGDQSGGLYRTQDGGRTWQRIGRQARQTFGGYFHPKHDGWIYMTLTEGAPGAGLWLSQDNGQTWREFDDLPFSNIQRVTFDPSDDAWIYVTTFGGSVWRGPAVPRKGGTNR
;
A
#
# COMPACT_ATOMS: atom_id res chain seq x y z
N MET A 1 -10.18 7.14 10.33
CA MET A 1 -9.92 7.14 8.88
C MET A 1 -10.39 5.80 8.34
N GLY A 2 -11.37 5.79 7.43
CA GLY A 2 -11.90 4.57 6.84
C GLY A 2 -11.39 4.41 5.41
N LEU A 3 -11.28 3.17 4.93
CA LEU A 3 -11.08 2.82 3.53
C LEU A 3 -12.32 2.06 3.10
N CYS A 4 -12.99 2.53 2.04
CA CYS A 4 -14.10 1.81 1.42
C CYS A 4 -13.82 1.62 -0.06
N ASP A 5 -14.15 0.45 -0.60
CA ASP A 5 -14.29 0.25 -2.04
C ASP A 5 -15.53 1.03 -2.50
N ALA A 6 -15.35 1.96 -3.44
CA ALA A 6 -16.42 2.81 -3.93
C ALA A 6 -17.44 2.00 -4.76
N GLY A 7 -18.70 1.98 -4.32
CA GLY A 7 -19.78 1.33 -5.04
C GLY A 7 -20.19 2.09 -6.31
N GLY A 8 -20.50 1.32 -7.36
CA GLY A 8 -21.60 1.61 -8.29
C GLY A 8 -21.30 2.21 -9.68
N GLY A 9 -20.14 2.82 -9.92
CA GLY A 9 -19.87 3.46 -11.22
C GLY A 9 -18.43 3.37 -11.74
N ASP A 10 -17.46 3.33 -10.83
CA ASP A 10 -16.06 3.18 -11.18
C ASP A 10 -15.63 1.71 -11.04
N GLN A 11 -15.71 0.96 -12.15
CA GLN A 11 -15.21 -0.42 -12.17
C GLN A 11 -13.69 -0.51 -12.23
N SER A 12 -12.96 0.62 -12.29
CA SER A 12 -11.50 0.58 -12.38
C SER A 12 -10.84 0.21 -11.06
N GLY A 13 -11.54 0.33 -9.91
CA GLY A 13 -11.03 0.01 -8.57
C GLY A 13 -9.82 0.86 -8.17
N GLY A 14 -9.42 0.87 -6.90
CA GLY A 14 -8.22 1.59 -6.47
C GLY A 14 -8.25 2.08 -5.03
N LEU A 15 -7.20 2.80 -4.64
CA LEU A 15 -7.11 3.37 -3.30
C LEU A 15 -7.69 4.78 -3.25
N TYR A 16 -8.65 4.99 -2.35
CA TYR A 16 -9.28 6.28 -2.10
C TYR A 16 -9.05 6.73 -0.67
N ARG A 17 -8.97 8.04 -0.48
CA ARG A 17 -8.82 8.69 0.82
C ARG A 17 -9.87 9.77 0.98
N THR A 18 -10.35 9.91 2.21
CA THR A 18 -11.19 11.02 2.66
C THR A 18 -10.45 11.84 3.71
N GLN A 19 -10.76 13.14 3.77
CA GLN A 19 -10.29 14.06 4.82
C GLN A 19 -11.44 14.67 5.64
N ASP A 20 -12.70 14.38 5.29
CA ASP A 20 -13.89 15.05 5.83
C ASP A 20 -14.87 14.07 6.49
N GLY A 21 -14.37 12.91 6.92
CA GLY A 21 -15.16 11.87 7.57
C GLY A 21 -15.94 10.99 6.59
N GLY A 22 -15.54 10.94 5.33
CA GLY A 22 -16.15 10.10 4.30
C GLY A 22 -17.23 10.80 3.49
N ARG A 23 -17.38 12.12 3.59
CA ARG A 23 -18.32 12.90 2.78
C ARG A 23 -17.81 13.06 1.35
N THR A 24 -16.50 13.27 1.20
CA THR A 24 -15.81 13.28 -0.09
C THR A 24 -14.64 12.31 -0.08
N TRP A 25 -14.37 11.74 -1.25
CA TRP A 25 -13.31 10.76 -1.47
C TRP A 25 -12.48 11.18 -2.67
N GLN A 26 -11.17 11.23 -2.49
CA GLN A 26 -10.21 11.44 -3.55
C GLN A 26 -9.48 10.13 -3.81
N ARG A 27 -9.37 9.75 -5.08
CA ARG A 27 -8.51 8.65 -5.50
C ARG A 27 -7.05 9.07 -5.32
N ILE A 28 -6.30 8.29 -4.56
CA ILE A 28 -4.88 8.53 -4.28
C ILE A 28 -3.98 7.38 -4.74
N GLY A 29 -4.53 6.28 -5.23
CA GLY A 29 -3.78 5.16 -5.77
C GLY A 29 -4.27 4.73 -7.16
N ARG A 30 -3.59 3.74 -7.73
CA ARG A 30 -3.78 3.27 -9.11
C ARG A 30 -5.24 2.97 -9.47
N GLN A 31 -5.57 3.18 -10.74
CA GLN A 31 -6.77 2.64 -11.41
C GLN A 31 -6.57 1.16 -11.69
N ALA A 32 -6.76 0.32 -10.66
CA ALA A 32 -6.68 -1.12 -10.81
C ALA A 32 -7.60 -1.83 -9.81
N ARG A 33 -8.38 -2.79 -10.32
CA ARG A 33 -9.30 -3.65 -9.55
C ARG A 33 -8.58 -4.56 -8.54
N GLN A 34 -7.26 -4.65 -8.62
CA GLN A 34 -6.44 -5.57 -7.84
C GLN A 34 -5.74 -4.87 -6.66
N THR A 35 -6.22 -3.67 -6.30
CA THR A 35 -5.81 -3.01 -5.06
C THR A 35 -6.43 -3.74 -3.89
N PHE A 36 -5.60 -4.28 -3.00
CA PHE A 36 -6.05 -5.12 -1.89
C PHE A 36 -6.22 -4.36 -0.57
N GLY A 37 -5.43 -3.30 -0.36
CA GLY A 37 -5.47 -2.55 0.89
C GLY A 37 -4.61 -1.30 0.91
N GLY A 38 -4.98 -0.39 1.81
CA GLY A 38 -4.22 0.79 2.18
C GLY A 38 -3.92 0.80 3.68
N TYR A 39 -2.74 1.26 4.08
CA TYR A 39 -2.33 1.27 5.50
C TYR A 39 -1.58 2.56 5.81
N PHE A 40 -2.01 3.29 6.84
CA PHE A 40 -1.30 4.47 7.33
C PHE A 40 -0.22 4.07 8.33
N HIS A 41 0.97 4.64 8.20
CA HIS A 41 1.99 4.46 9.22
C HIS A 41 1.56 5.17 10.52
N PRO A 42 1.61 4.53 11.70
CA PRO A 42 1.08 5.11 12.93
C PRO A 42 1.93 6.26 13.50
N LYS A 43 3.20 6.36 13.08
CA LYS A 43 4.18 7.35 13.58
C LYS A 43 4.73 8.29 12.50
N HIS A 44 4.32 8.12 11.24
CA HIS A 44 4.81 8.93 10.12
C HIS A 44 3.63 9.46 9.31
N ASP A 45 3.30 10.72 9.56
CA ASP A 45 2.22 11.39 8.84
C ASP A 45 2.50 11.45 7.34
N GLY A 46 1.46 11.23 6.55
CA GLY A 46 1.55 11.20 5.09
C GLY A 46 2.11 9.89 4.51
N TRP A 47 2.60 8.97 5.35
CA TRP A 47 3.03 7.66 4.87
C TRP A 47 1.84 6.72 4.68
N ILE A 48 1.72 6.19 3.46
CA ILE A 48 0.63 5.30 3.06
C ILE A 48 1.23 4.13 2.30
N TYR A 49 0.88 2.92 2.72
CA TYR A 49 1.24 1.69 2.03
C TYR A 49 0.05 1.21 1.22
N MET A 50 0.28 0.77 -0.01
CA MET A 50 -0.71 0.17 -0.89
C MET A 50 -0.25 -1.24 -1.27
N THR A 51 -1.13 -2.22 -1.08
CA THR A 51 -0.84 -3.63 -1.39
C THR A 51 -1.62 -4.03 -2.64
N LEU A 52 -0.93 -4.60 -3.62
CA LEU A 52 -1.50 -5.14 -4.85
C LEU A 52 -1.34 -6.66 -4.87
N THR A 53 -2.39 -7.39 -5.29
CA THR A 53 -2.34 -8.86 -5.37
C THR A 53 -1.66 -9.35 -6.64
N GLU A 54 -1.30 -10.63 -6.66
CA GLU A 54 -0.84 -11.32 -7.86
C GLU A 54 -1.84 -11.18 -9.03
N GLY A 55 -1.31 -11.00 -10.23
CA GLY A 55 -2.07 -10.68 -11.44
C GLY A 55 -2.27 -9.18 -11.70
N ALA A 56 -1.97 -8.31 -10.72
CA ALA A 56 -1.92 -6.87 -10.96
C ALA A 56 -0.65 -6.45 -11.69
N PRO A 57 -0.71 -5.53 -12.67
CA PRO A 57 0.48 -4.83 -13.14
C PRO A 57 1.14 -4.12 -11.95
N GLY A 58 2.38 -4.46 -11.62
CA GLY A 58 3.08 -3.95 -10.43
C GLY A 58 2.62 -4.59 -9.11
N ALA A 59 2.12 -5.83 -9.14
CA ALA A 59 1.81 -6.62 -7.95
C ALA A 59 2.97 -6.56 -6.94
N GLY A 60 2.66 -6.24 -5.68
CA GLY A 60 3.67 -5.93 -4.70
C GLY A 60 3.19 -4.92 -3.67
N LEU A 61 4.16 -4.34 -2.98
CA LEU A 61 3.94 -3.30 -1.98
C LEU A 61 4.44 -1.97 -2.55
N TRP A 62 3.66 -0.92 -2.31
CA TRP A 62 3.98 0.44 -2.71
C TRP A 62 3.90 1.36 -1.50
N LEU A 63 4.75 2.37 -1.44
CA LEU A 63 4.76 3.38 -0.40
C LEU A 63 4.70 4.78 -1.01
N SER A 64 3.78 5.56 -0.49
CA SER A 64 3.78 7.01 -0.60
C SER A 64 4.25 7.61 0.71
N GLN A 65 5.08 8.65 0.64
CA GLN A 65 5.51 9.43 1.80
C GLN A 65 4.97 10.87 1.75
N ASP A 66 4.02 11.16 0.86
CA ASP A 66 3.51 12.49 0.56
C ASP A 66 1.98 12.51 0.42
N ASN A 67 1.29 11.76 1.29
CA ASN A 67 -0.18 11.69 1.36
C ASN A 67 -0.85 11.03 0.14
N GLY A 68 -0.13 10.19 -0.59
CA GLY A 68 -0.62 9.47 -1.77
C GLY A 68 -0.45 10.25 -3.08
N GLN A 69 0.39 11.30 -3.10
CA GLN A 69 0.65 12.07 -4.33
C GLN A 69 1.63 11.34 -5.25
N THR A 70 2.68 10.75 -4.68
CA THR A 70 3.65 9.91 -5.38
C THR A 70 3.80 8.57 -4.69
N TRP A 71 4.16 7.54 -5.47
CA TRP A 71 4.29 6.17 -5.01
C TRP A 71 5.62 5.57 -5.47
N ARG A 72 6.28 4.85 -4.57
CA ARG A 72 7.48 4.09 -4.84
C ARG A 72 7.24 2.61 -4.54
N GLU A 73 7.71 1.75 -5.43
CA GLU A 73 7.65 0.30 -5.26
C GLU A 73 8.63 -0.17 -4.18
N PHE A 74 8.23 -1.18 -3.41
CA PHE A 74 9.12 -2.00 -2.60
C PHE A 74 9.70 -3.13 -3.46
N ASP A 75 10.80 -2.81 -4.14
CA ASP A 75 11.51 -3.72 -5.05
C ASP A 75 12.40 -4.75 -4.34
N ASP A 76 12.53 -4.65 -3.01
CA ASP A 76 13.34 -5.55 -2.17
C ASP A 76 12.55 -6.71 -1.56
N LEU A 77 11.27 -6.87 -1.92
CA LEU A 77 10.44 -7.98 -1.47
C LEU A 77 10.62 -9.22 -2.37
N PRO A 78 10.85 -10.42 -1.81
CA PRO A 78 11.00 -11.64 -2.58
C PRO A 78 9.67 -12.23 -3.10
N PHE A 79 8.58 -11.48 -3.02
CA PHE A 79 7.22 -11.92 -3.37
C PHE A 79 6.37 -10.73 -3.84
N SER A 80 5.36 -11.00 -4.65
CA SER A 80 4.48 -9.99 -5.25
C SER A 80 3.02 -10.07 -4.77
N ASN A 81 2.60 -11.16 -4.13
CA ASN A 81 1.23 -11.34 -3.64
C ASN A 81 1.06 -10.82 -2.21
N ILE A 82 0.97 -9.50 -2.06
CA ILE A 82 0.91 -8.83 -0.75
C ILE A 82 -0.52 -8.72 -0.24
N GLN A 83 -0.75 -9.16 0.99
CA GLN A 83 -2.07 -9.16 1.61
C GLN A 83 -2.21 -8.06 2.67
N ARG A 84 -1.33 -8.00 3.66
CA ARG A 84 -1.43 -7.03 4.78
C ARG A 84 -0.07 -6.45 5.13
N VAL A 85 -0.08 -5.21 5.61
CA VAL A 85 1.05 -4.55 6.26
C VAL A 85 0.69 -4.31 7.72
N THR A 86 1.62 -4.61 8.61
CA THR A 86 1.54 -4.30 10.04
C THR A 86 2.83 -3.62 10.47
N PHE A 87 2.70 -2.65 11.38
CA PHE A 87 3.80 -1.83 11.84
C PHE A 87 4.34 -2.36 13.17
N ASP A 88 5.66 -2.38 13.33
CA ASP A 88 6.26 -2.68 14.62
C ASP A 88 5.97 -1.51 15.59
N PRO A 89 5.24 -1.73 16.69
CA PRO A 89 4.86 -0.65 17.60
C PRO A 89 6.06 -0.10 18.37
N SER A 90 7.14 -0.89 18.51
CA SER A 90 8.33 -0.54 19.27
C SER A 90 9.40 0.15 18.43
N ASP A 91 9.46 -0.13 17.13
CA ASP A 91 10.48 0.37 16.21
C ASP A 91 9.86 0.72 14.84
N ASP A 92 9.67 2.01 14.56
CA ASP A 92 9.07 2.47 13.30
C ASP A 92 9.91 2.19 12.06
N ALA A 93 11.16 1.77 12.22
CA ALA A 93 11.99 1.36 11.10
C ALA A 93 11.57 0.00 10.52
N TRP A 94 10.67 -0.76 11.16
CA TRP A 94 10.31 -2.11 10.74
C TRP A 94 8.81 -2.34 10.54
N ILE A 95 8.51 -3.14 9.51
CA ILE A 95 7.17 -3.60 9.19
C ILE A 95 7.14 -5.13 9.03
N TYR A 96 5.94 -5.68 9.20
CA TYR A 96 5.59 -7.06 8.90
C TYR A 96 4.64 -7.08 7.71
N VAL A 97 4.88 -7.99 6.78
CA VAL A 97 4.10 -8.14 5.56
C VAL A 97 3.62 -9.58 5.46
N THR A 98 2.32 -9.78 5.32
CA THR A 98 1.73 -11.12 5.10
C THR A 98 1.50 -11.34 3.61
N THR A 99 1.77 -12.56 3.14
CA THR A 99 1.62 -12.94 1.74
C THR A 99 0.61 -14.08 1.59
N PHE A 100 0.12 -14.30 0.38
CA PHE A 100 -0.60 -15.53 0.06
C PHE A 100 0.42 -16.63 -0.30
N GLY A 101 0.49 -17.70 0.50
CA GLY A 101 1.36 -18.86 0.26
C GLY A 101 2.84 -18.72 0.68
N GLY A 102 3.32 -17.51 1.03
CA GLY A 102 4.73 -17.22 1.32
C GLY A 102 5.07 -16.88 2.78
N SER A 103 4.15 -17.10 3.73
CA SER A 103 4.31 -16.74 5.15
C SER A 103 4.40 -15.22 5.42
N VAL A 104 4.99 -14.84 6.55
CA VAL A 104 5.22 -13.46 7.00
C VAL A 104 6.66 -13.05 6.73
N TRP A 105 6.84 -11.85 6.21
CA TRP A 105 8.15 -11.19 6.08
C TRP A 105 8.28 -10.04 7.06
N ARG A 106 9.48 -9.83 7.57
CA ARG A 106 9.86 -8.65 8.37
C ARG A 106 10.97 -7.91 7.66
N GLY A 107 10.83 -6.60 7.52
CA GLY A 107 11.88 -5.78 6.93
C GLY A 107 11.65 -4.28 7.14
N PRO A 108 12.46 -3.45 6.49
CA PRO A 108 12.46 -2.02 6.74
C PRO A 108 11.14 -1.37 6.29
N ALA A 109 10.74 -0.30 6.97
CA ALA A 109 9.56 0.48 6.64
C ALA A 109 9.70 1.31 5.35
N VAL A 110 10.91 1.40 4.78
CA VAL A 110 11.22 2.10 3.53
C VAL A 110 12.11 1.20 2.65
N PRO A 111 11.91 1.16 1.32
CA PRO A 111 12.74 0.35 0.43
C PRO A 111 14.20 0.82 0.42
N ARG A 112 15.15 -0.11 0.57
CA ARG A 112 16.57 0.22 0.82
C ARG A 112 17.30 0.87 -0.38
N LYS A 113 16.85 0.67 -1.63
CA LYS A 113 17.45 1.31 -2.81
C LYS A 113 16.40 1.58 -3.90
N GLY A 114 16.61 2.63 -4.71
CA GLY A 114 15.96 2.76 -6.00
C GLY A 114 16.79 1.97 -7.00
N GLY A 115 16.39 0.72 -7.29
CA GLY A 115 17.04 -0.11 -8.29
C GLY A 115 16.51 0.22 -9.68
N THR A 116 17.34 0.79 -10.54
CA THR A 116 17.08 0.92 -11.97
C THR A 116 16.73 -0.42 -12.63
N ASN A 117 15.63 -0.42 -13.40
CA ASN A 117 15.23 -1.34 -14.48
C ASN A 117 15.34 -2.86 -14.28
N ARG A 118 14.19 -3.52 -14.37
CA ARG A 118 14.01 -4.68 -15.26
C ARG A 118 12.72 -4.54 -16.06
#